data_AF-A0A960BJL5-F1
#
_entry.id   AF-A0A960BJL5-F1
#
_cell.length_a   1.000
_cell.length_b   1.000
_cell.length_c   1.000
_cell.angle_alpha   90.00
_cell.angle_beta   90.00
_cell.angle_gamma   90.00
#
_symmetry.space_group_name_H-M   'P 1'
#
loop_
_entity.id
_entity.type
_entity.pdbx_description
1 polymer ?
#
loop_
_entity_poly.entity_id
_entity_poly.type
_entity_poly.pdbx_seq_one_letter_code
_entity_poly.pdbx_strand_id
1 'polypeptide(L)'
;MATLRALLVLVAVLSLTAVILFLLVVGRDIEAFEGKLPKLGEPAPAVDEFFLDKTMKFADQQRGSRVTTDDESYVPLAPAPQGSGLPAGHWCAANTIGYRIDFTGADLSGISREAEVRRWESVFDQWSQASDGQYTFEYRGTATFPMSDDSDGLIANNSLIHNEIAISYATSTHKAQPEWNAYRLPALDDKLGIGGIIPVSWSELSGHSGQITRGMLVIDVDDVPLMGRGTPAPYVHEAGHALGLAHTANEKQVMFAGAGMNATIGAGDRTGITYLGGLGCS
;
A
#
# COMPACT_ATOMS: atom_id res chain seq x y z
N MET A 1 51.84 -6.42 -28.33
CA MET A 1 51.88 -6.63 -26.86
C MET A 1 51.77 -5.33 -26.06
N ALA A 2 52.40 -4.21 -26.45
CA ALA A 2 52.33 -2.94 -25.72
C ALA A 2 50.90 -2.36 -25.61
N THR A 3 50.10 -2.47 -26.68
CA THR A 3 48.71 -1.99 -26.74
C THR A 3 47.75 -2.74 -25.81
N LEU A 4 47.93 -4.05 -25.64
CA LEU A 4 47.09 -4.85 -24.75
C LEU A 4 47.34 -4.52 -23.26
N ARG A 5 48.60 -4.21 -22.91
CA ARG A 5 48.95 -3.77 -21.55
C ARG A 5 48.38 -2.39 -21.23
N ALA A 6 48.41 -1.45 -22.18
CA ALA A 6 47.81 -0.13 -22.00
C ALA A 6 46.29 -0.20 -21.79
N LEU A 7 45.60 -1.08 -22.52
CA LEU A 7 44.16 -1.29 -22.39
C LEU A 7 43.79 -1.89 -21.02
N LEU A 8 44.54 -2.89 -20.54
CA LEU A 8 44.33 -3.50 -19.23
C LEU A 8 44.54 -2.50 -18.08
N VAL A 9 45.54 -1.63 -18.19
CA VAL A 9 45.78 -0.57 -17.20
C VAL A 9 44.63 0.44 -17.20
N LEU A 10 44.14 0.84 -18.38
CA LEU A 10 43.03 1.77 -18.49
C LEU A 10 41.73 1.20 -17.88
N VAL A 11 41.41 -0.07 -18.14
CA VAL A 11 40.25 -0.74 -17.55
C VAL A 11 40.37 -0.83 -16.03
N ALA A 12 41.55 -1.19 -15.51
CA ALA A 12 41.79 -1.26 -14.07
C ALA A 12 41.64 0.12 -13.38
N VAL A 13 42.12 1.19 -14.01
CA VAL A 13 41.98 2.56 -13.49
C VAL A 13 40.52 3.02 -13.50
N LEU A 14 39.77 2.71 -14.57
CA LEU A 14 38.35 3.06 -14.65
C LEU A 14 37.51 2.30 -13.62
N SER A 15 37.78 1.00 -13.41
CA SER A 15 37.11 0.20 -12.38
C SER A 15 37.43 0.71 -10.97
N LEU A 16 38.69 1.07 -10.69
CA LEU A 16 39.07 1.63 -9.39
C LEU A 16 38.42 2.99 -9.15
N THR A 17 38.32 3.84 -10.17
CA THR A 17 37.68 5.15 -10.06
C THR A 17 36.17 5.01 -9.81
N ALA A 18 35.50 4.05 -10.46
CA ALA A 18 34.09 3.76 -10.22
C ALA A 18 33.83 3.23 -8.81
N VAL A 19 34.70 2.37 -8.28
CA VAL A 19 34.61 1.87 -6.89
C VAL A 19 34.85 3.00 -5.90
N ILE A 20 35.82 3.88 -6.13
CA ILE A 20 36.06 5.05 -5.27
C ILE A 20 34.88 6.02 -5.30
N LEU A 21 34.29 6.29 -6.47
CA LEU A 21 33.09 7.13 -6.56
C LEU A 21 31.90 6.50 -5.84
N PHE A 22 31.69 5.20 -5.99
CA PHE A 22 30.63 4.47 -5.30
C PHE A 22 30.83 4.52 -3.77
N LEU A 23 32.06 4.32 -3.29
CA LEU A 23 32.39 4.42 -1.87
C LEU A 23 32.27 5.85 -1.33
N LEU A 24 32.53 6.88 -2.12
CA LEU A 24 32.35 8.28 -1.72
C LEU A 24 30.87 8.71 -1.70
N VAL A 25 30.04 8.17 -2.60
CA VAL A 25 28.59 8.38 -2.61
C VAL A 25 27.97 7.67 -1.40
N VAL A 26 28.26 6.38 -1.22
CA VAL A 26 27.77 5.61 -0.07
C VAL A 26 28.33 6.16 1.25
N GLY A 27 29.60 6.58 1.28
CA GLY A 27 30.24 7.16 2.46
C GLY A 27 29.67 8.52 2.89
N ARG A 28 29.25 9.36 1.94
CA ARG A 28 28.58 10.64 2.25
C ARG A 28 27.19 10.45 2.84
N ASP A 29 26.47 9.40 2.44
CA ASP A 29 25.16 9.09 3.03
C ASP A 29 25.27 8.51 4.45
N ILE A 30 26.41 7.92 4.81
CA ILE A 30 26.67 7.41 6.17
C ILE A 30 26.87 8.57 7.16
N GLU A 31 27.59 9.63 6.80
CA GLU A 31 27.81 10.78 7.70
C GLU A 31 26.52 11.59 7.96
N ALA A 32 25.56 11.59 7.02
CA ALA A 32 24.22 12.15 7.25
C ALA A 32 23.33 11.26 8.14
N PHE A 33 23.71 10.00 8.36
CA PHE A 33 22.95 9.00 9.12
C PHE A 33 23.44 8.80 10.56
N GLU A 34 24.71 9.14 10.86
CA GLU A 34 25.31 8.96 12.20
C GLU A 34 24.67 9.84 13.30
N GLY A 35 23.87 10.85 12.95
CA GLY A 35 23.12 11.66 13.91
C GLY A 35 21.80 11.06 14.41
N LYS A 36 21.34 9.93 13.85
CA LYS A 36 19.99 9.37 14.15
C LYS A 36 19.92 7.85 14.33
N LEU A 37 21.05 7.13 14.33
CA LEU A 37 21.02 5.71 14.66
C LEU A 37 20.96 5.54 16.19
N PRO A 38 20.01 4.75 16.72
CA PRO A 38 20.04 4.35 18.13
C PRO A 38 21.37 3.64 18.39
N LYS A 39 22.00 3.93 19.54
CA LYS A 39 23.30 3.34 19.88
C LYS A 39 23.16 1.82 19.86
N LEU A 40 24.10 1.12 19.22
CA LEU A 40 24.19 -0.34 19.29
C LEU A 40 24.20 -0.77 20.77
N GLY A 41 23.10 -1.38 21.22
CA GLY A 41 22.87 -1.76 22.63
C GLY A 41 21.68 -1.07 23.30
N GLU A 42 21.07 -0.06 22.67
CA GLU A 42 19.77 0.46 23.10
C GLU A 42 18.67 -0.48 22.58
N PRO A 43 17.71 -0.90 23.43
CA PRO A 43 16.59 -1.71 22.98
C PRO A 43 15.85 -0.97 21.86
N ALA A 44 15.36 -1.71 20.85
CA ALA A 44 14.43 -1.14 19.88
C ALA A 44 13.36 -0.34 20.63
N PRO A 45 12.96 0.85 20.14
CA PRO A 45 11.95 1.64 20.83
C PRO A 45 10.76 0.72 21.10
N ALA A 46 10.35 0.66 22.37
CA ALA A 46 9.20 -0.14 22.77
C ALA A 46 8.04 0.26 21.84
N VAL A 47 7.36 -0.74 21.26
CA VAL A 47 6.16 -0.49 20.46
C VAL A 47 5.24 0.32 21.37
N ASP A 48 4.92 1.54 20.95
CA ASP A 48 4.13 2.48 21.74
C ASP A 48 2.83 1.80 22.18
N GLU A 49 2.50 1.85 23.48
CA GLU A 49 1.25 1.31 24.01
C GLU A 49 0.05 1.90 23.27
N PHE A 50 0.17 3.12 22.73
CA PHE A 50 -0.84 3.74 21.88
C PHE A 50 -1.02 3.02 20.54
N PHE A 51 0.06 2.56 19.89
CA PHE A 51 -0.02 1.81 18.63
C PHE A 51 -0.62 0.41 18.86
N LEU A 52 -0.27 -0.22 19.98
CA LEU A 52 -0.88 -1.47 20.42
C LEU A 52 -2.37 -1.28 20.76
N ASP A 53 -2.74 -0.19 21.42
CA ASP A 53 -4.13 0.15 21.71
C ASP A 53 -4.93 0.42 20.43
N LYS A 54 -4.38 1.15 19.45
CA LYS A 54 -5.02 1.41 18.15
C LYS A 54 -5.25 0.11 17.37
N THR A 55 -4.24 -0.77 17.31
CA THR A 55 -4.38 -2.10 16.69
C THR A 55 -5.37 -3.00 17.42
N MET A 56 -5.42 -2.97 18.75
CA MET A 56 -6.39 -3.74 19.53
C MET A 56 -7.82 -3.20 19.44
N LYS A 57 -8.02 -1.88 19.50
CA LYS A 57 -9.32 -1.21 19.33
C LYS A 57 -9.89 -1.45 17.94
N PHE A 58 -9.04 -1.39 16.92
CA PHE A 58 -9.40 -1.76 15.55
C PHE A 58 -9.94 -3.20 15.49
N ALA A 59 -9.31 -4.14 16.21
CA ALA A 59 -9.78 -5.52 16.30
C ALA A 59 -11.08 -5.69 17.13
N ASP A 60 -11.28 -4.91 18.20
CA ASP A 60 -12.44 -5.05 19.10
C ASP A 60 -13.72 -4.36 18.58
N GLN A 61 -13.62 -3.21 17.90
CA GLN A 61 -14.79 -2.48 17.36
C GLN A 61 -15.61 -3.31 16.35
N GLN A 62 -15.01 -4.37 15.77
CA GLN A 62 -15.63 -5.19 14.72
C GLN A 62 -16.09 -6.59 15.19
N ARG A 63 -15.78 -6.99 16.44
CA ARG A 63 -16.28 -8.25 17.03
C ARG A 63 -17.80 -8.26 17.27
N GLY A 64 -18.46 -7.10 17.18
CA GLY A 64 -19.91 -6.95 17.35
C GLY A 64 -20.79 -7.51 16.22
N SER A 65 -20.21 -7.86 15.05
CA SER A 65 -20.93 -8.36 13.87
C SER A 65 -20.54 -9.81 13.53
N ARG A 66 -20.61 -10.71 14.52
CA ARG A 66 -20.07 -12.07 14.44
C ARG A 66 -20.98 -13.01 13.61
N VAL A 67 -20.62 -13.26 12.36
CA VAL A 67 -21.00 -14.49 11.64
C VAL A 67 -19.94 -15.53 11.98
N THR A 68 -20.30 -16.54 12.76
CA THR A 68 -19.40 -17.63 13.18
C THR A 68 -19.30 -18.67 12.09
N THR A 69 -18.33 -18.55 11.19
CA THR A 69 -17.92 -19.66 10.33
C THR A 69 -16.41 -19.77 10.38
N ASP A 70 -15.89 -20.76 11.11
CA ASP A 70 -14.48 -21.17 11.13
C ASP A 70 -14.03 -21.81 9.80
N ASP A 71 -14.68 -21.43 8.70
CA ASP A 71 -14.44 -21.99 7.39
C ASP A 71 -13.28 -21.24 6.73
N GLU A 72 -12.15 -21.94 6.57
CA GLU A 72 -10.98 -21.41 5.86
C GLU A 72 -11.27 -21.11 4.38
N SER A 73 -12.44 -21.50 3.86
CA SER A 73 -12.89 -21.22 2.49
C SER A 73 -13.72 -19.94 2.32
N TYR A 74 -13.96 -19.13 3.37
CA TYR A 74 -14.68 -17.87 3.20
C TYR A 74 -13.92 -16.90 2.28
N VAL A 75 -14.62 -16.42 1.24
CA VAL A 75 -14.05 -15.55 0.19
C VAL A 75 -14.50 -14.09 0.42
N PRO A 76 -13.59 -13.17 0.76
CA PRO A 76 -13.95 -11.77 0.96
C PRO A 76 -13.99 -11.00 -0.36
N LEU A 77 -15.18 -10.73 -0.89
CA LEU A 77 -15.35 -9.94 -2.12
C LEU A 77 -16.04 -8.61 -1.81
N ALA A 78 -15.58 -7.51 -2.41
CA ALA A 78 -16.27 -6.23 -2.35
C ALA A 78 -17.72 -6.43 -2.81
N PRO A 79 -18.70 -6.19 -1.92
CA PRO A 79 -20.08 -6.52 -2.23
C PRO A 79 -20.54 -5.66 -3.40
N ALA A 80 -21.25 -6.28 -4.33
CA ALA A 80 -22.11 -5.55 -5.23
C ALA A 80 -23.08 -4.64 -4.44
N PRO A 81 -23.64 -3.58 -5.05
CA PRO A 81 -24.67 -2.76 -4.43
C PRO A 81 -25.73 -3.64 -3.76
N GLN A 82 -26.09 -3.31 -2.51
CA GLN A 82 -26.95 -4.15 -1.69
C GLN A 82 -28.25 -4.51 -2.44
N GLY A 83 -28.55 -5.80 -2.55
CA GLY A 83 -29.78 -6.30 -3.20
C GLY A 83 -29.72 -6.44 -4.73
N SER A 84 -28.57 -6.19 -5.36
CA SER A 84 -28.47 -6.18 -6.83
C SER A 84 -28.19 -7.54 -7.48
N GLY A 85 -27.67 -8.53 -6.75
CA GLY A 85 -27.29 -9.84 -7.32
C GLY A 85 -26.15 -9.76 -8.35
N LEU A 86 -25.47 -8.62 -8.47
CA LEU A 86 -24.37 -8.40 -9.40
C LEU A 86 -23.08 -9.08 -8.87
N PRO A 87 -22.13 -9.46 -9.75
CA PRO A 87 -20.83 -9.97 -9.32
C PRO A 87 -20.05 -8.89 -8.56
N ALA A 88 -19.01 -9.29 -7.84
CA ALA A 88 -18.13 -8.36 -7.13
C ALA A 88 -17.41 -7.40 -8.09
N GLY A 89 -16.99 -6.25 -7.57
CA GLY A 89 -16.15 -5.31 -8.31
C GLY A 89 -14.76 -5.89 -8.57
N HIS A 90 -14.27 -5.86 -9.80
CA HIS A 90 -12.96 -6.40 -10.19
C HIS A 90 -12.22 -5.51 -11.18
N TRP A 91 -10.90 -5.56 -11.14
CA TRP A 91 -10.06 -4.97 -12.19
C TRP A 91 -10.02 -5.88 -13.41
N CYS A 92 -9.85 -5.29 -14.60
CA CYS A 92 -9.60 -6.06 -15.81
C CYS A 92 -8.18 -6.67 -15.77
N ALA A 93 -8.09 -7.99 -15.61
CA ALA A 93 -6.82 -8.72 -15.50
C ALA A 93 -5.94 -8.67 -16.77
N ALA A 94 -6.50 -8.36 -17.94
CA ALA A 94 -5.71 -8.20 -19.16
C ALA A 94 -4.84 -6.93 -19.14
N ASN A 95 -5.10 -6.01 -18.20
CA ASN A 95 -4.37 -4.75 -18.08
C ASN A 95 -3.44 -4.77 -16.88
N THR A 96 -2.29 -4.13 -17.04
CA THR A 96 -1.45 -3.75 -15.90
C THR A 96 -2.09 -2.57 -15.18
N ILE A 97 -2.33 -2.75 -13.89
CA ILE A 97 -2.88 -1.73 -13.00
C ILE A 97 -1.74 -0.78 -12.64
N GLY A 98 -1.84 0.47 -13.06
CA GLY A 98 -0.84 1.47 -12.68
C GLY A 98 -1.01 1.91 -11.24
N TYR A 99 0.05 2.41 -10.62
CA TYR A 99 -0.09 3.16 -9.38
C TYR A 99 0.84 4.37 -9.35
N ARG A 100 0.39 5.41 -8.67
CA ARG A 100 1.16 6.63 -8.41
C ARG A 100 1.12 6.94 -6.93
N ILE A 101 2.22 7.51 -6.44
CA ILE A 101 2.37 7.85 -5.03
C ILE A 101 2.51 9.36 -4.91
N ASP A 102 1.67 9.95 -4.07
CA ASP A 102 1.88 11.28 -3.54
C ASP A 102 2.74 11.19 -2.29
N PHE A 103 3.96 11.72 -2.38
CA PHE A 103 4.92 11.72 -1.29
C PHE A 103 4.80 12.92 -0.38
N THR A 104 3.91 13.88 -0.63
CA THR A 104 3.89 15.14 0.12
C THR A 104 3.73 14.91 1.62
N GLY A 105 2.74 14.12 2.06
CA GLY A 105 2.60 13.75 3.48
C GLY A 105 3.80 12.98 4.03
N ALA A 106 4.34 12.03 3.26
CA ALA A 106 5.51 11.25 3.66
C ALA A 106 6.77 12.14 3.85
N ASP A 107 7.01 13.07 2.93
CA ASP A 107 8.13 14.01 2.95
C ASP A 107 8.02 14.96 4.16
N LEU A 108 6.81 15.47 4.44
CA LEU A 108 6.53 16.31 5.61
C LEU A 108 6.82 15.58 6.93
N SER A 109 6.65 14.25 6.95
CA SER A 109 6.99 13.38 8.08
C SER A 109 8.43 12.82 8.04
N GLY A 110 9.24 13.21 7.05
CA GLY A 110 10.64 12.76 6.91
C GLY A 110 10.78 11.28 6.53
N ILE A 111 9.75 10.68 5.92
CA ILE A 111 9.77 9.31 5.42
C ILE A 111 10.47 9.28 4.04
N SER A 112 11.31 8.27 3.81
CA SER A 112 12.06 8.15 2.55
C SER A 112 11.15 7.70 1.41
N ARG A 113 11.07 8.50 0.34
CA ARG A 113 10.36 8.13 -0.90
C ARG A 113 10.83 6.80 -1.47
N GLU A 114 12.14 6.57 -1.48
CA GLU A 114 12.74 5.35 -2.00
C GLU A 114 12.34 4.12 -1.17
N ALA A 115 12.23 4.27 0.15
CA ALA A 115 11.73 3.22 1.03
C ALA A 115 10.25 2.89 0.77
N GLU A 116 9.41 3.92 0.59
CA GLU A 116 8.00 3.73 0.27
C GLU A 116 7.77 3.12 -1.11
N VAL A 117 8.55 3.51 -2.14
CA VAL A 117 8.47 2.86 -3.46
C VAL A 117 8.72 1.36 -3.32
N ARG A 118 9.82 0.97 -2.65
CA ARG A 118 10.14 -0.45 -2.41
C ARG A 118 9.06 -1.17 -1.61
N ARG A 119 8.48 -0.50 -0.61
CA ARG A 119 7.40 -1.07 0.20
C ARG A 119 6.17 -1.36 -0.66
N TRP A 120 5.74 -0.42 -1.48
CA TRP A 120 4.60 -0.61 -2.38
C TRP A 120 4.87 -1.63 -3.49
N GLU A 121 6.08 -1.65 -4.05
CA GLU A 121 6.49 -2.71 -4.98
C GLU A 121 6.35 -4.09 -4.33
N SER A 122 6.81 -4.26 -3.08
CA SER A 122 6.65 -5.52 -2.34
C SER A 122 5.19 -5.88 -2.03
N VAL A 123 4.33 -4.89 -1.74
CA VAL A 123 2.89 -5.11 -1.53
C VAL A 123 2.24 -5.63 -2.81
N PHE A 124 2.49 -4.96 -3.93
CA PHE A 124 1.87 -5.33 -5.20
C PHE A 124 2.46 -6.61 -5.80
N ASP A 125 3.73 -6.93 -5.54
CA ASP A 125 4.32 -8.23 -5.86
C ASP A 125 3.61 -9.37 -5.11
N GLN A 126 3.32 -9.18 -3.81
CA GLN A 126 2.56 -10.17 -3.03
C GLN A 126 1.15 -10.38 -3.59
N TRP A 127 0.43 -9.32 -3.95
CA TRP A 127 -0.91 -9.42 -4.54
C TRP A 127 -0.88 -10.03 -5.95
N SER A 128 0.13 -9.70 -6.76
CA SER A 128 0.36 -10.34 -8.06
C SER A 128 0.52 -11.85 -7.90
N GLN A 129 1.41 -12.29 -7.00
CA GLN A 129 1.61 -13.71 -6.70
C GLN A 129 0.36 -14.37 -6.12
N ALA A 130 -0.39 -13.67 -5.27
CA ALA A 130 -1.62 -14.18 -4.69
C ALA A 130 -2.74 -14.40 -5.72
N SER A 131 -2.72 -13.64 -6.82
CA SER A 131 -3.64 -13.76 -7.96
C SER A 131 -3.19 -14.75 -9.04
N ASP A 132 -2.14 -15.54 -8.78
CA ASP A 132 -1.47 -16.39 -9.78
C ASP A 132 -0.97 -15.61 -11.01
N GLY A 133 -0.57 -14.35 -10.80
CA GLY A 133 -0.07 -13.45 -11.85
C GLY A 133 -1.15 -12.85 -12.76
N GLN A 134 -2.43 -13.03 -12.42
CA GLN A 134 -3.54 -12.43 -13.18
C GLN A 134 -3.54 -10.90 -13.06
N TYR A 135 -3.21 -10.36 -11.89
CA TYR A 135 -3.01 -8.93 -11.72
C TYR A 135 -1.52 -8.59 -11.77
N THR A 136 -1.20 -7.60 -12.60
CA THR A 136 0.15 -7.03 -12.72
C THR A 136 0.11 -5.56 -12.40
N PHE A 137 1.21 -5.05 -11.84
CA PHE A 137 1.30 -3.70 -11.31
C PHE A 137 2.52 -2.96 -11.84
N GLU A 138 2.37 -1.65 -12.04
CA GLU A 138 3.43 -0.78 -12.53
C GLU A 138 3.44 0.54 -11.75
N TYR A 139 4.58 0.89 -11.17
CA TYR A 139 4.79 2.22 -10.62
C TYR A 139 4.95 3.24 -11.75
N ARG A 140 4.04 4.22 -11.81
CA ARG A 140 4.01 5.25 -12.86
C ARG A 140 4.57 6.60 -12.43
N GLY A 141 5.22 6.65 -11.27
CA GLY A 141 5.86 7.85 -10.75
C GLY A 141 5.02 8.60 -9.71
N THR A 142 5.42 9.83 -9.45
CA THR A 142 4.81 10.68 -8.42
C THR A 142 3.57 11.40 -8.94
N ALA A 143 2.64 11.70 -8.04
CA ALA A 143 1.49 12.58 -8.30
C ALA A 143 1.16 13.39 -7.03
N THR A 144 0.12 14.22 -7.08
CA THR A 144 -0.36 15.00 -5.94
C THR A 144 -1.86 14.75 -5.75
N PHE A 145 -2.21 14.28 -4.56
CA PHE A 145 -3.51 13.79 -4.15
C PHE A 145 -3.86 14.41 -2.77
N PRO A 146 -4.12 15.72 -2.72
CA PRO A 146 -4.62 16.34 -1.49
C PRO A 146 -5.97 15.72 -1.12
N MET A 147 -6.25 15.69 0.18
CA MET A 147 -7.54 15.27 0.71
C MET A 147 -8.61 16.27 0.29
N SER A 148 -9.77 15.79 -0.15
CA SER A 148 -10.90 16.63 -0.53
C SER A 148 -11.53 17.28 0.70
N ASP A 149 -12.00 18.52 0.54
CA ASP A 149 -12.82 19.20 1.56
C ASP A 149 -14.27 18.66 1.61
N ASP A 150 -14.69 17.87 0.61
CA ASP A 150 -16.01 17.26 0.55
C ASP A 150 -16.13 16.10 1.55
N SER A 151 -17.33 15.93 2.12
CA SER A 151 -17.67 15.32 3.42
C SER A 151 -17.10 13.93 3.80
N ASP A 152 -16.36 13.26 2.94
CA ASP A 152 -15.69 11.99 3.23
C ASP A 152 -14.16 12.14 3.39
N GLY A 153 -13.58 13.30 3.03
CA GLY A 153 -12.17 13.63 3.29
C GLY A 153 -11.14 12.84 2.46
N LEU A 154 -11.56 12.07 1.45
CA LEU A 154 -10.67 11.19 0.69
C LEU A 154 -10.07 11.89 -0.54
N ILE A 155 -9.26 11.17 -1.31
CA ILE A 155 -8.68 11.67 -2.57
C ILE A 155 -9.82 12.04 -3.54
N ALA A 156 -9.79 13.26 -4.07
CA ALA A 156 -10.82 13.72 -5.00
C ALA A 156 -10.90 12.83 -6.25
N ASN A 157 -12.10 12.37 -6.59
CA ASN A 157 -12.34 11.42 -7.71
C ASN A 157 -11.83 11.96 -9.06
N ASN A 158 -11.93 13.26 -9.31
CA ASN A 158 -11.45 13.88 -10.54
C ASN A 158 -9.91 13.88 -10.68
N SER A 159 -9.18 13.65 -9.59
CA SER A 159 -7.73 13.49 -9.57
C SER A 159 -7.29 12.05 -9.86
N LEU A 160 -8.21 11.09 -9.87
CA LEU A 160 -7.92 9.68 -10.10
C LEU A 160 -7.89 9.34 -11.59
N ILE A 161 -6.74 8.80 -12.01
CA ILE A 161 -6.50 8.36 -13.38
C ILE A 161 -7.15 6.99 -13.60
N HIS A 162 -7.75 6.81 -14.77
CA HIS A 162 -8.34 5.53 -15.16
C HIS A 162 -7.26 4.43 -15.22
N ASN A 163 -7.61 3.23 -14.77
CA ASN A 163 -6.74 2.08 -14.65
C ASN A 163 -5.52 2.31 -13.72
N GLU A 164 -5.71 3.14 -12.68
CA GLU A 164 -4.67 3.43 -11.68
C GLU A 164 -5.17 3.41 -10.24
N ILE A 165 -4.26 3.11 -9.32
CA ILE A 165 -4.41 3.28 -7.87
C ILE A 165 -3.64 4.53 -7.44
N ALA A 166 -4.34 5.48 -6.80
CA ALA A 166 -3.71 6.62 -6.16
C ALA A 166 -3.33 6.31 -4.72
N ILE A 167 -2.10 6.61 -4.34
CA ILE A 167 -1.57 6.34 -3.00
C ILE A 167 -1.15 7.68 -2.38
N SER A 168 -1.62 7.96 -1.17
CA SER A 168 -1.26 9.18 -0.43
C SER A 168 -0.98 8.88 1.05
N TYR A 169 -0.42 9.86 1.75
CA TYR A 169 -0.15 9.81 3.18
C TYR A 169 -0.83 11.01 3.84
N ALA A 170 -1.62 10.74 4.87
CA ALA A 170 -2.36 11.76 5.59
C ALA A 170 -2.25 11.51 7.10
N THR A 171 -2.75 12.46 7.89
CA THR A 171 -2.83 12.34 9.35
C THR A 171 -4.23 12.75 9.83
N SER A 172 -4.74 12.12 10.88
CA SER A 172 -5.94 12.60 11.56
C SER A 172 -5.67 13.83 12.44
N THR A 173 -4.41 14.01 12.85
CA THR A 173 -3.99 15.00 13.84
C THR A 173 -3.70 16.36 13.20
N HIS A 174 -3.91 17.43 13.97
CA HIS A 174 -3.50 18.76 13.54
C HIS A 174 -1.98 18.90 13.69
N LYS A 175 -1.29 19.31 12.62
CA LYS A 175 0.15 19.56 12.63
C LYS A 175 0.43 21.06 12.51
N ALA A 176 1.61 21.49 12.95
CA ALA A 176 1.97 22.91 12.96
C ALA A 176 2.26 23.48 11.56
N GLN A 177 2.75 22.65 10.63
CA GLN A 177 3.06 23.11 9.26
C GLN A 177 1.77 23.23 8.44
N PRO A 178 1.49 24.36 7.78
CA PRO A 178 0.23 24.62 7.10
C PRO A 178 -0.04 23.69 5.91
N GLU A 179 0.99 23.11 5.31
CA GLU A 179 0.89 22.13 4.22
C GLU A 179 0.07 20.89 4.65
N TRP A 180 0.06 20.55 5.94
CA TRP A 180 -0.76 19.45 6.47
C TRP A 180 -2.26 19.70 6.36
N ASN A 181 -2.72 20.94 6.15
CA ASN A 181 -4.15 21.21 5.96
C ASN A 181 -4.71 20.44 4.76
N ALA A 182 -3.93 20.28 3.70
CA ALA A 182 -4.30 19.52 2.50
C ALA A 182 -4.13 17.99 2.67
N TYR A 183 -3.53 17.54 3.76
CA TYR A 183 -3.25 16.12 4.07
C TYR A 183 -3.81 15.71 5.43
N ARG A 184 -4.81 16.45 5.90
CA ARG A 184 -5.53 16.12 7.12
C ARG A 184 -6.75 15.30 6.76
N LEU A 185 -6.81 14.07 7.28
CA LEU A 185 -7.93 13.17 7.10
C LEU A 185 -8.43 12.69 8.46
N PRO A 186 -9.44 13.37 9.06
CA PRO A 186 -10.00 12.97 10.34
C PRO A 186 -10.52 11.53 10.36
N ALA A 187 -10.91 10.97 9.20
CA ALA A 187 -11.38 9.59 9.10
C ALA A 187 -10.31 8.54 9.43
N LEU A 188 -9.02 8.92 9.50
CA LEU A 188 -7.92 8.08 9.98
C LEU A 188 -7.85 7.97 11.50
N ASP A 189 -8.67 8.70 12.25
CA ASP A 189 -8.73 8.56 13.70
C ASP A 189 -9.00 7.09 14.06
N ASP A 190 -8.15 6.52 14.91
CA ASP A 190 -8.10 5.09 15.25
C ASP A 190 -7.88 4.09 14.09
N LYS A 191 -7.41 4.53 12.90
CA LYS A 191 -7.07 3.64 11.76
C LYS A 191 -5.62 3.82 11.29
N LEU A 192 -5.01 2.72 10.85
CA LEU A 192 -3.64 2.73 10.29
C LEU A 192 -3.59 3.13 8.81
N GLY A 193 -4.75 3.08 8.14
CA GLY A 193 -4.91 3.42 6.74
C GLY A 193 -6.38 3.32 6.33
N ILE A 194 -6.66 3.75 5.10
CA ILE A 194 -7.94 3.60 4.40
C ILE A 194 -7.64 3.27 2.95
N GLY A 195 -8.10 2.12 2.50
CA GLY A 195 -8.10 1.68 1.12
C GLY A 195 -9.51 1.50 0.59
N GLY A 196 -9.67 1.62 -0.73
CA GLY A 196 -10.96 1.40 -1.35
C GLY A 196 -10.98 1.61 -2.84
N ILE A 197 -12.15 1.35 -3.42
CA ILE A 197 -12.46 1.53 -4.83
C ILE A 197 -13.40 2.72 -4.99
N ILE A 198 -13.12 3.55 -5.99
CA ILE A 198 -13.96 4.68 -6.41
C ILE A 198 -14.95 4.15 -7.47
N PRO A 199 -16.15 4.76 -7.68
CA PRO A 199 -17.34 4.05 -8.14
C PRO A 199 -17.11 3.04 -9.25
N VAL A 200 -17.48 1.80 -8.95
CA VAL A 200 -17.53 0.70 -9.90
C VAL A 200 -18.56 1.05 -10.97
N SER A 201 -18.14 1.10 -12.23
CA SER A 201 -19.08 1.30 -13.33
C SER A 201 -19.80 -0.01 -13.60
N TRP A 202 -21.07 -0.09 -13.23
CA TRP A 202 -21.94 -1.21 -13.57
C TRP A 202 -22.59 -0.93 -14.92
N SER A 203 -22.27 -1.75 -15.93
CA SER A 203 -22.90 -1.69 -17.25
C SER A 203 -23.96 -2.79 -17.36
N GLU A 204 -25.21 -2.40 -17.56
CA GLU A 204 -26.32 -3.34 -17.82
C GLU A 204 -26.26 -3.93 -19.24
N LEU A 205 -25.55 -3.28 -20.17
CA LEU A 205 -25.61 -3.59 -21.62
C LEU A 205 -24.72 -4.76 -22.05
N SER A 206 -23.82 -5.25 -21.19
CA SER A 206 -22.87 -6.33 -21.50
C SER A 206 -22.86 -7.50 -20.51
N GLY A 207 -23.91 -7.63 -19.67
CA GLY A 207 -24.02 -8.77 -18.75
C GLY A 207 -23.38 -8.57 -17.38
N HIS A 208 -23.52 -7.37 -16.82
CA HIS A 208 -23.33 -7.07 -15.38
C HIS A 208 -21.91 -7.31 -14.84
N SER A 209 -20.88 -6.68 -15.39
CA SER A 209 -19.55 -6.66 -14.76
C SER A 209 -19.36 -5.39 -13.92
N GLY A 210 -18.90 -5.57 -12.69
CA GLY A 210 -18.47 -4.46 -11.85
C GLY A 210 -17.03 -4.11 -12.16
N GLN A 211 -16.76 -3.32 -13.21
CA GLN A 211 -15.37 -2.98 -13.50
C GLN A 211 -14.85 -1.88 -12.58
N ILE A 212 -13.84 -2.20 -11.77
CA ILE A 212 -13.04 -1.21 -11.07
C ILE A 212 -12.17 -0.52 -12.10
N THR A 213 -12.26 0.81 -12.12
CA THR A 213 -11.46 1.65 -13.02
C THR A 213 -10.49 2.55 -12.27
N ARG A 214 -10.67 2.71 -10.95
CA ARG A 214 -9.91 3.63 -10.09
C ARG A 214 -9.87 3.06 -8.67
N GLY A 215 -8.69 3.03 -8.08
CA GLY A 215 -8.49 2.68 -6.67
C GLY A 215 -7.84 3.83 -5.92
N MET A 216 -7.97 3.83 -4.59
CA MET A 216 -7.26 4.76 -3.73
C MET A 216 -6.80 4.09 -2.44
N LEU A 217 -5.68 4.59 -1.93
CA LEU A 217 -5.03 4.16 -0.69
C LEU A 217 -4.54 5.42 0.04
N VAL A 218 -4.87 5.54 1.31
CA VAL A 218 -4.36 6.59 2.20
C VAL A 218 -3.80 5.92 3.44
N ILE A 219 -2.51 6.10 3.71
CA ILE A 219 -1.86 5.56 4.92
C ILE A 219 -1.78 6.64 5.99
N ASP A 220 -2.03 6.28 7.25
CA ASP A 220 -1.76 7.18 8.37
C ASP A 220 -0.24 7.33 8.53
N VAL A 221 0.24 8.51 8.18
CA VAL A 221 1.66 8.84 8.13
C VAL A 221 2.31 8.80 9.53
N ASP A 222 1.53 9.02 10.58
CA ASP A 222 2.03 9.03 11.96
C ASP A 222 2.38 7.62 12.44
N ASP A 223 1.74 6.61 11.87
CA ASP A 223 1.96 5.21 12.22
C ASP A 223 3.09 4.57 11.41
N VAL A 224 3.46 5.12 10.25
CA VAL A 224 4.49 4.55 9.37
C VAL A 224 5.83 4.27 10.09
N PRO A 225 6.38 5.16 10.93
CA PRO A 225 7.61 4.87 11.67
C PRO A 225 7.49 3.69 12.65
N LEU A 226 6.28 3.41 13.14
CA LEU A 226 5.98 2.35 14.12
C LEU A 226 5.82 0.99 13.44
N MET A 227 5.51 0.97 12.14
CA MET A 227 5.30 -0.25 11.36
C MET A 227 6.59 -0.99 10.95
N GLY A 228 7.77 -0.40 11.19
CA GLY A 228 9.06 -1.02 10.90
C GLY A 228 9.48 -0.98 9.41
N ARG A 229 10.61 -1.63 9.09
CA ARG A 229 11.29 -1.52 7.78
C ARG A 229 10.83 -2.56 6.73
N GLY A 230 9.83 -3.38 7.03
CA GLY A 230 9.31 -4.41 6.11
C GLY A 230 8.10 -3.95 5.29
N THR A 231 7.28 -4.93 4.89
CA THR A 231 5.96 -4.72 4.29
C THR A 231 4.90 -4.90 5.37
N PRO A 232 4.41 -3.82 5.99
CA PRO A 232 3.51 -3.91 7.12
C PRO A 232 2.13 -4.39 6.69
N ALA A 233 1.42 -5.07 7.61
CA ALA A 233 0.09 -5.61 7.33
C ALA A 233 -0.92 -4.56 6.83
N PRO A 234 -0.96 -3.32 7.36
CA PRO A 234 -1.88 -2.29 6.86
C PRO A 234 -1.71 -2.01 5.37
N TYR A 235 -0.47 -1.98 4.86
CA TYR A 235 -0.23 -1.73 3.43
C TYR A 235 -0.81 -2.84 2.56
N VAL A 236 -0.64 -4.09 2.98
CA VAL A 236 -1.17 -5.26 2.26
C VAL A 236 -2.69 -5.28 2.34
N HIS A 237 -3.26 -5.03 3.52
CA HIS A 237 -4.70 -4.98 3.79
C HIS A 237 -5.41 -3.91 2.94
N GLU A 238 -4.95 -2.66 3.02
CA GLU A 238 -5.59 -1.58 2.28
C GLU A 238 -5.46 -1.79 0.77
N ALA A 239 -4.33 -2.32 0.29
CA ALA A 239 -4.18 -2.72 -1.11
C ALA A 239 -5.22 -3.77 -1.54
N GLY A 240 -5.55 -4.74 -0.67
CA GLY A 240 -6.62 -5.69 -0.94
C GLY A 240 -7.97 -5.01 -1.15
N HIS A 241 -8.30 -3.99 -0.37
CA HIS A 241 -9.50 -3.16 -0.60
C HIS A 241 -9.48 -2.44 -1.94
N ALA A 242 -8.35 -1.82 -2.31
CA ALA A 242 -8.21 -1.18 -3.62
C ALA A 242 -8.29 -2.17 -4.79
N LEU A 243 -8.08 -3.46 -4.54
CA LEU A 243 -8.23 -4.55 -5.52
C LEU A 243 -9.65 -5.14 -5.59
N GLY A 244 -10.55 -4.71 -4.70
CA GLY A 244 -11.93 -5.20 -4.66
C GLY A 244 -12.17 -6.34 -3.67
N LEU A 245 -11.28 -6.58 -2.71
CA LEU A 245 -11.54 -7.49 -1.60
C LEU A 245 -12.26 -6.75 -0.46
N ALA A 246 -13.24 -7.42 0.14
CA ALA A 246 -13.89 -6.93 1.36
C ALA A 246 -13.15 -7.42 2.61
N HIS A 247 -13.67 -7.10 3.79
CA HIS A 247 -13.25 -7.78 5.00
C HIS A 247 -13.70 -9.25 5.03
N THR A 248 -12.94 -10.10 5.70
CA THR A 248 -13.32 -11.46 6.09
C THR A 248 -13.50 -11.57 7.59
N ALA A 249 -14.24 -12.59 8.04
CA ALA A 249 -14.38 -12.94 9.46
C ALA A 249 -13.20 -13.76 10.01
N ASN A 250 -12.36 -14.33 9.13
CA ASN A 250 -11.27 -15.22 9.53
C ASN A 250 -10.00 -14.43 9.92
N GLU A 251 -9.67 -14.40 11.21
CA GLU A 251 -8.52 -13.66 11.78
C GLU A 251 -7.14 -14.06 11.26
N LYS A 252 -7.03 -15.21 10.57
CA LYS A 252 -5.77 -15.64 9.95
C LYS A 252 -5.49 -14.98 8.60
N GLN A 253 -6.49 -14.32 8.01
CA GLN A 253 -6.40 -13.69 6.69
C GLN A 253 -5.97 -12.23 6.82
N VAL A 254 -5.26 -11.70 5.84
CA VAL A 254 -4.84 -10.28 5.85
C VAL A 254 -6.05 -9.37 5.72
N MET A 255 -7.11 -9.78 5.04
CA MET A 255 -8.35 -9.01 4.92
C MET A 255 -9.26 -9.11 6.15
N PHE A 256 -8.83 -9.72 7.25
CA PHE A 256 -9.60 -9.63 8.50
C PHE A 256 -9.61 -8.18 8.98
N ALA A 257 -10.79 -7.66 9.34
CA ALA A 257 -10.95 -6.28 9.78
C ALA A 257 -10.16 -5.92 11.05
N GLY A 258 -9.65 -6.91 11.79
CA GLY A 258 -8.75 -6.73 12.93
C GLY A 258 -7.37 -7.30 12.68
N ALA A 259 -6.98 -7.53 11.41
CA ALA A 259 -5.68 -8.07 11.05
C ALA A 259 -4.61 -7.08 11.54
N GLY A 260 -4.06 -7.35 12.72
CA GLY A 260 -3.07 -6.50 13.36
C GLY A 260 -1.77 -6.45 12.57
N MET A 261 -0.75 -7.21 13.00
CA MET A 261 0.59 -7.16 12.39
C MET A 261 0.86 -8.25 11.34
N ASN A 262 -0.11 -9.12 11.01
CA ASN A 262 0.12 -10.19 10.04
C ASN A 262 -0.03 -9.69 8.60
N ALA A 263 1.10 -9.48 7.92
CA ALA A 263 1.14 -9.06 6.52
C ALA A 263 0.97 -10.23 5.53
N THR A 264 0.79 -11.47 6.01
CA THR A 264 0.76 -12.66 5.15
C THR A 264 -0.61 -12.83 4.51
N ILE A 265 -0.65 -12.84 3.18
CA ILE A 265 -1.86 -13.16 2.40
C ILE A 265 -2.22 -14.64 2.60
N GLY A 266 -3.37 -14.90 3.22
CA GLY A 266 -3.87 -16.23 3.53
C GLY A 266 -4.61 -16.90 2.37
N ALA A 267 -5.12 -18.12 2.61
CA ALA A 267 -5.78 -18.92 1.58
C ALA A 267 -7.12 -18.32 1.10
N GLY A 268 -7.89 -17.70 1.99
CA GLY A 268 -9.16 -17.05 1.65
C GLY A 268 -8.92 -15.78 0.84
N ASP A 269 -7.89 -15.00 1.20
CA ASP A 269 -7.46 -13.83 0.44
C ASP A 269 -7.02 -14.20 -0.99
N ARG A 270 -6.20 -15.25 -1.13
CA ARG A 270 -5.76 -15.80 -2.43
C ARG A 270 -6.95 -16.27 -3.27
N THR A 271 -7.87 -17.01 -2.66
CA THR A 271 -9.08 -17.49 -3.35
C THR A 271 -9.90 -16.31 -3.87
N GLY A 272 -10.07 -15.26 -3.06
CA GLY A 272 -10.79 -14.05 -3.45
C GLY A 272 -10.14 -13.32 -4.61
N ILE A 273 -8.84 -13.05 -4.53
CA ILE A 273 -8.15 -12.28 -5.56
C ILE A 273 -8.03 -13.06 -6.88
N THR A 274 -7.79 -14.38 -6.83
CA THR A 274 -7.79 -15.24 -8.02
C THR A 274 -9.19 -15.31 -8.65
N TYR A 275 -10.26 -15.35 -7.85
CA TYR A 275 -11.63 -15.27 -8.35
C TYR A 275 -11.88 -13.94 -9.09
N LEU A 276 -11.51 -12.80 -8.50
CA LEU A 276 -11.68 -11.49 -9.12
C LEU A 276 -10.91 -11.37 -10.45
N GLY A 277 -9.67 -11.88 -10.50
CA GLY A 277 -8.88 -11.92 -11.74
C GLY A 277 -9.56 -12.73 -12.85
N GLY A 278 -10.27 -13.80 -12.48
CA GLY A 278 -10.96 -14.70 -13.42
C GLY A 278 -12.23 -14.14 -14.03
N LEU A 279 -12.76 -13.00 -13.54
CA LEU A 279 -13.99 -12.39 -14.04
C LEU A 279 -13.84 -11.68 -15.40
N GLY A 280 -12.61 -11.58 -15.93
CA GLY A 280 -12.33 -11.09 -17.28
C GLY A 280 -12.53 -9.59 -17.49
N CYS A 281 -12.39 -9.13 -18.74
CA CYS A 281 -12.53 -7.73 -19.15
C CYS A 281 -13.72 -7.63 -20.10
N SER A 282 -14.83 -7.09 -19.63
CA SER A 282 -16.06 -6.89 -20.41
C SER A 282 -16.10 -5.53 -21.09
#